data_AF-X0SDZ5-F1
#
_entry.id   AF-X0SDZ5-F1
#
_cell.length_a   1.000
_cell.length_b   1.000
_cell.length_c   1.000
_cell.angle_alpha   90.00
_cell.angle_beta   90.00
_cell.angle_gamma   90.00
#
_symmetry.space_group_name_H-M   'P 1'
#
loop_
_entity.id
_entity.type
_entity.pdbx_description
1 polymer ?
#
loop_
_entity_poly.entity_id
_entity_poly.type
_entity_poly.pdbx_seq_one_letter_code
_entity_poly.pdbx_strand_id
1 'polypeptide(L)'
;MNQTATESNTFIDPVCGMSVNPKTTEIVTTIEGQTYYFCAEGCRKSFVENPKKYLEPKPEKKKGWWCRYTERLEKATGGKAMKCH
;
A
#
# COMPACT_ATOMS: atom_id res chain seq x y z
N MET A 1 15.96 13.21 -32.98
CA MET A 1 14.61 13.19 -32.38
C MET A 1 14.24 11.72 -32.32
N ASN A 2 14.01 11.08 -31.18
CA ASN A 2 12.67 10.85 -30.63
C ASN A 2 12.84 10.21 -29.24
N GLN A 3 12.96 11.03 -28.21
CA GLN A 3 12.86 10.58 -26.82
C GLN A 3 11.38 10.68 -26.43
N THR A 4 10.57 9.70 -26.83
CA THR A 4 9.27 9.48 -26.18
C THR A 4 9.50 8.53 -25.01
N ALA A 5 10.21 9.00 -24.00
CA ALA A 5 10.24 8.35 -22.70
C ALA A 5 8.83 8.52 -22.11
N THR A 6 7.97 7.54 -22.35
CA THR A 6 6.70 7.41 -21.62
C THR A 6 7.02 7.18 -20.16
N GLU A 7 7.01 8.25 -19.38
CA GLU A 7 7.05 8.23 -17.92
C GLU A 7 5.98 7.24 -17.43
N SER A 8 6.45 6.13 -16.87
CA SER A 8 5.65 4.99 -16.44
C SER A 8 4.98 5.31 -15.10
N ASN A 9 4.01 6.22 -15.11
CA ASN A 9 3.20 6.50 -13.94
C ASN A 9 2.14 5.39 -13.79
N THR A 10 2.56 4.24 -13.26
CA THR A 10 1.65 3.14 -12.93
C THR A 10 0.99 3.40 -11.59
N PHE A 11 -0.34 3.42 -11.57
CA PHE A 11 -1.14 3.57 -10.36
C PHE A 11 -1.42 2.20 -9.74
N ILE A 12 -1.57 2.13 -8.43
CA ILE A 12 -1.91 0.88 -7.75
C ILE A 12 -3.42 0.82 -7.54
N ASP A 13 -4.03 -0.28 -7.99
CA ASP A 13 -5.45 -0.57 -7.73
C ASP A 13 -5.64 -0.83 -6.21
N PRO A 14 -6.46 -0.05 -5.50
CA PRO A 14 -6.64 -0.18 -4.05
C PRO A 14 -7.41 -1.45 -3.64
N VAL A 15 -8.05 -2.15 -4.58
CA VAL A 15 -8.80 -3.39 -4.31
C VAL A 15 -7.90 -4.60 -4.39
N CYS A 16 -7.14 -4.73 -5.48
CA CYS A 16 -6.31 -5.91 -5.75
C CYS A 16 -4.81 -5.70 -5.54
N GLY A 17 -4.34 -4.45 -5.42
CA GLY A 17 -2.92 -4.12 -5.28
C GLY A 17 -2.11 -4.25 -6.58
N MET A 18 -2.77 -4.39 -7.73
CA MET A 18 -2.12 -4.53 -9.03
C MET A 18 -1.73 -3.16 -9.60
N SER A 19 -0.60 -3.12 -10.31
CA SER A 19 -0.17 -1.94 -11.07
C SER A 19 -1.02 -1.77 -12.33
N VAL A 20 -1.60 -0.60 -12.48
CA VAL A 20 -2.50 -0.21 -13.56
C VAL A 20 -1.91 0.97 -14.31
N ASN A 21 -1.90 0.88 -15.64
CA ASN A 21 -1.42 1.96 -16.49
C ASN A 21 -2.59 2.90 -16.85
N PRO A 22 -2.54 4.19 -16.47
CA PRO A 22 -3.62 5.16 -16.71
C PRO A 22 -3.82 5.45 -18.20
N LYS A 23 -2.86 5.12 -19.06
CA LYS A 23 -2.97 5.27 -20.52
C LYS A 23 -3.71 4.12 -21.19
N THR A 24 -3.84 2.98 -20.51
CA THR A 24 -4.48 1.77 -21.06
C THR A 24 -5.79 1.42 -20.35
N THR A 25 -6.06 2.00 -19.19
CA THR A 25 -7.33 1.82 -18.48
C THR A 25 -8.19 3.07 -18.61
N GLU A 26 -9.46 2.88 -18.98
CA GLU A 26 -10.51 3.89 -18.88
C GLU A 26 -11.36 3.68 -17.60
N ILE A 27 -11.03 2.66 -16.82
CA ILE A 27 -11.81 2.26 -15.64
C ILE A 27 -11.28 3.05 -14.44
N VAL A 28 -11.90 4.20 -14.21
CA VAL A 28 -11.55 5.10 -13.12
C VAL A 28 -12.75 5.46 -12.25
N THR A 29 -12.47 5.98 -11.06
CA THR A 29 -13.51 6.50 -10.17
C THR A 29 -12.97 7.63 -9.33
N THR A 30 -13.77 8.69 -9.19
CA THR A 30 -13.41 9.86 -8.41
C THR A 30 -14.16 9.83 -7.08
N ILE A 31 -13.42 9.80 -5.98
CA ILE A 31 -13.95 9.83 -4.61
C ILE A 31 -13.21 10.92 -3.85
N GLU A 32 -13.94 11.81 -3.16
CA GLU A 32 -13.35 12.90 -2.36
C GLU A 32 -12.36 13.79 -3.15
N GLY A 33 -12.57 13.93 -4.47
CA GLY A 33 -11.70 14.72 -5.35
C GLY A 33 -10.42 14.00 -5.80
N GLN A 34 -10.23 12.73 -5.43
CA GLN A 34 -9.14 11.87 -5.92
C GLN A 34 -9.62 10.87 -6.95
N THR A 35 -8.89 10.75 -8.06
CA THR A 35 -9.17 9.78 -9.13
C THR A 35 -8.36 8.51 -8.90
N TYR A 36 -9.05 7.39 -8.77
CA TYR A 36 -8.49 6.05 -8.62
C TYR A 36 -8.62 5.27 -9.93
N TYR A 37 -7.62 4.45 -10.23
CA TYR A 37 -7.54 3.63 -11.44
C TYR A 37 -7.68 2.15 -11.06
N PHE A 38 -8.45 1.42 -11.86
CA PHE A 38 -8.75 0.01 -11.61
C PHE A 38 -8.32 -0.86 -12.78
N CYS A 39 -7.92 -2.09 -12.47
CA CYS A 39 -7.56 -3.09 -13.47
C CYS A 39 -8.80 -3.64 -14.21
N ALA A 40 -9.93 -3.71 -13.52
CA ALA A 40 -11.18 -4.25 -14.07
C ALA A 40 -12.41 -3.56 -13.49
N GLU A 41 -13.54 -3.65 -14.19
CA GLU A 41 -14.82 -3.09 -13.73
C GLU A 41 -15.29 -3.71 -12.41
N GLY A 42 -14.99 -5.00 -12.19
CA GLY A 42 -15.29 -5.67 -10.92
C GLY A 42 -14.55 -5.05 -9.72
N CYS A 43 -13.31 -4.61 -9.92
CA CYS A 43 -12.54 -3.91 -8.89
C CYS A 43 -13.17 -2.54 -8.61
N ARG A 44 -13.50 -1.79 -9.66
CA ARG A 44 -14.21 -0.51 -9.52
C ARG A 44 -15.54 -0.67 -8.78
N LYS A 45 -16.38 -1.64 -9.12
CA LYS A 45 -17.67 -1.88 -8.45
C LYS A 45 -17.48 -2.16 -6.95
N SER A 46 -16.61 -3.10 -6.62
CA SER A 46 -16.28 -3.44 -5.22
C SER A 46 -15.78 -2.23 -4.44
N PHE A 47 -14.96 -1.39 -5.08
CA PHE A 47 -14.46 -0.15 -4.50
C PHE A 47 -15.57 0.88 -4.28
N VAL A 48 -16.46 1.09 -5.25
CA VAL A 48 -17.59 2.04 -5.14
C VAL A 48 -18.60 1.57 -4.08
N GLU A 49 -18.79 0.26 -3.92
CA GLU A 49 -19.66 -0.30 -2.88
C GLU A 49 -19.14 0.01 -1.47
N ASN A 50 -17.82 -0.04 -1.26
CA ASN A 50 -17.21 0.15 0.06
C ASN A 50 -15.87 0.90 0.02
N PRO A 51 -15.83 2.18 -0.39
CA PRO A 51 -14.57 2.87 -0.65
C PRO A 51 -13.76 3.10 0.64
N LYS A 52 -14.46 3.41 1.74
CA LYS A 52 -13.83 3.58 3.07
C LYS A 52 -12.96 2.39 3.47
N LYS A 53 -13.42 1.16 3.19
CA LYS A 53 -12.70 -0.08 3.52
C LYS A 53 -11.36 -0.21 2.79
N TYR A 54 -11.27 0.33 1.57
CA TYR A 54 -10.06 0.25 0.74
C TYR A 54 -9.19 1.50 0.87
N LEU A 55 -9.78 2.63 1.28
CA LEU A 55 -9.06 3.89 1.55
C LEU A 55 -8.44 3.94 2.94
N GLU A 56 -8.96 3.16 3.90
CA GLU A 56 -8.29 3.01 5.19
C GLU A 56 -6.92 2.33 4.99
N PRO A 57 -5.79 3.01 5.28
CA PRO A 57 -4.49 2.39 5.22
C PRO A 57 -4.50 1.27 6.23
N LYS A 58 -4.55 0.03 5.74
CA LYS A 58 -4.50 -1.16 6.59
C LYS A 58 -3.24 -0.99 7.43
N PRO A 59 -3.33 -0.83 8.77
CA PRO A 59 -2.14 -0.68 9.58
C PRO A 59 -1.33 -1.94 9.30
N GLU A 60 -0.18 -1.72 8.65
CA GLU A 60 0.90 -2.67 8.48
C GLU A 60 0.93 -3.54 9.72
N LYS A 61 0.63 -4.82 9.55
CA LYS A 61 0.38 -5.75 10.65
C LYS A 61 1.68 -5.93 11.45
N LYS A 62 1.97 -5.01 12.37
CA LYS A 62 3.02 -5.15 13.38
C LYS A 62 2.52 -6.08 14.48
N LYS A 63 2.35 -7.36 14.16
CA LYS A 63 2.15 -8.42 15.16
C LYS A 63 2.88 -9.68 14.70
N GLY A 64 4.20 -9.63 14.74
CA GLY A 64 5.06 -10.80 14.84
C GLY A 64 5.71 -10.83 16.22
N TRP A 65 6.03 -12.03 16.70
CA TRP A 65 6.73 -12.36 17.96
C TRP A 65 7.87 -11.40 18.37
N TRP A 66 8.48 -10.72 17.40
CA TRP A 66 9.53 -9.72 17.54
C TRP A 66 9.17 -8.49 18.39
N CYS A 67 7.94 -7.96 18.34
CA CYS A 67 7.60 -6.78 19.17
C CYS A 67 7.64 -7.09 20.68
N ARG A 68 7.25 -8.31 21.08
CA ARG A 68 7.36 -8.76 22.48
C ARG A 68 8.80 -9.14 22.87
N TYR A 69 9.62 -9.52 21.88
CA TYR A 69 11.04 -9.84 22.09
C TYR A 69 11.87 -8.57 22.31
N THR A 70 11.68 -7.53 21.49
CA THR A 70 12.39 -6.24 21.66
C THR A 70 12.02 -5.56 22.98
N GLU A 71 10.74 -5.55 23.37
CA GLU A 71 10.30 -5.00 24.67
C GLU A 71 10.91 -5.77 25.86
N ARG A 72 11.07 -7.10 25.74
CA ARG A 72 11.73 -7.92 26.76
C ARG A 72 13.24 -7.69 26.81
N LEU A 73 13.91 -7.46 25.68
CA LEU A 73 15.33 -7.12 25.64
C LEU A 73 15.60 -5.75 26.27
N GLU A 74 14.82 -4.72 25.96
CA GLU A 74 14.97 -3.38 26.54
C GLU A 74 14.81 -3.38 28.06
N LYS A 75 13.83 -4.13 28.60
CA LYS A 75 13.62 -4.27 30.06
C LYS A 75 14.74 -5.06 30.76
N ALA A 76 15.39 -6.00 30.07
CA ALA A 76 16.43 -6.84 30.66
C ALA A 76 17.83 -6.20 30.62
N THR A 77 18.12 -5.37 29.62
CA THR A 77 19.48 -4.81 29.41
C THR A 77 19.53 -3.28 29.31
N GLY A 78 18.40 -2.58 29.47
CA GLY A 78 18.34 -1.12 29.36
C GLY A 78 18.81 -0.58 27.99
N GLY A 79 18.75 -1.40 26.94
CA GLY A 79 19.24 -1.05 25.61
C GLY A 79 20.77 -1.13 25.44
N LYS A 80 21.51 -1.72 26.39
CA LYS A 80 22.96 -1.90 26.26
C LYS A 80 23.27 -3.26 25.62
N ALA A 81 23.80 -3.25 24.39
CA ALA A 81 24.30 -4.44 23.72
C ALA A 81 25.38 -5.12 24.58
N MET A 82 25.25 -6.44 24.79
CA MET A 82 26.28 -7.24 25.44
C MET A 82 27.57 -7.14 24.63
N LYS A 83 28.63 -6.61 25.24
CA LYS A 83 29.96 -6.60 24.67
C LYS A 83 30.48 -8.03 24.75
N CYS A 84 30.45 -8.77 23.63
CA CYS A 84 31.15 -10.04 23.52
C CYS A 84 32.64 -9.77 23.77
N HIS A 85 33.22 -10.56 24.68
CA HIS A 85 34.62 -10.47 25.12
C HIS A 85 35.54 -11.33 24.25
#